data_AF-A0A4S9MKX4-F1
#
_entry.id   AF-A0A4S9MKX4-F1
#
_cell.length_a   1.000
_cell.length_b   1.000
_cell.length_c   1.000
_cell.angle_alpha   90.00
_cell.angle_beta   90.00
_cell.angle_gamma   90.00
#
_symmetry.space_group_name_H-M   'P 1'
#
loop_
_entity.id
_entity.type
_entity.pdbx_description
1 polymer ?
#
loop_
_entity_poly.entity_id
_entity_poly.type
_entity_poly.pdbx_seq_one_letter_code
_entity_poly.pdbx_strand_id
1 'polypeptide(L)'
;MAVTRQCFNRRLDQLHHVDSSTGSFSINPFFNSTIISFLPSSLHISGLSTNSIFWRAQAIYGDFIINCPAYQLATAFSDAGLSVYMMIFRASTQIHGASATFLNSPAPQTQDPELAAKMQDYWISFVKTMDPNGGKNDSSGVQRQMWPKYLVNGRNETSFSVLEVYGSDVSVKADEDTDGR
;
A
#
# COMPACT_ATOMS: atom_id res chain seq x y z
N MET A 1 13.79 -23.42 1.79
CA MET A 1 12.41 -23.69 1.33
C MET A 1 11.87 -22.43 0.68
N ALA A 2 11.54 -22.51 -0.62
CA ALA A 2 11.18 -21.36 -1.45
C ALA A 2 9.70 -21.00 -1.29
N VAL A 3 9.41 -19.86 -0.65
CA VAL A 3 8.06 -19.25 -0.53
C VAL A 3 7.96 -18.04 -1.48
N THR A 4 8.57 -18.13 -2.66
CA THR A 4 8.79 -16.99 -3.56
C THR A 4 7.82 -16.90 -4.74
N ARG A 5 6.86 -17.82 -4.87
CA ARG A 5 6.09 -17.98 -6.13
C ARG A 5 4.64 -17.50 -6.14
N GLN A 6 4.05 -17.11 -5.01
CA GLN A 6 2.59 -17.14 -4.90
C GLN A 6 1.86 -15.79 -5.16
N CYS A 7 2.36 -14.66 -4.67
CA CYS A 7 1.62 -13.38 -4.76
C CYS A 7 1.58 -12.80 -6.19
N PHE A 8 2.73 -12.75 -6.89
CA PHE A 8 2.82 -12.17 -8.24
C PHE A 8 2.14 -13.01 -9.34
N ASN A 9 2.35 -14.33 -9.33
CA ASN A 9 1.88 -15.20 -10.42
C ASN A 9 0.36 -15.43 -10.40
N ARG A 10 -0.28 -15.51 -9.22
CA ARG A 10 -1.75 -15.69 -9.15
C ARG A 10 -2.50 -14.49 -9.74
N ARG A 11 -2.02 -13.26 -9.51
CA ARG A 11 -2.67 -12.08 -10.09
C ARG A 11 -2.44 -11.99 -11.59
N LEU A 12 -1.28 -12.43 -12.09
CA LEU A 12 -1.07 -12.63 -13.52
C LEU A 12 -2.08 -13.63 -14.10
N ASP A 13 -2.30 -14.77 -13.45
CA ASP A 13 -3.25 -15.81 -13.89
C ASP A 13 -4.73 -15.38 -13.77
N GLN A 14 -5.07 -14.54 -12.79
CA GLN A 14 -6.41 -13.95 -12.64
C GLN A 14 -6.67 -12.81 -13.63
N LEU A 15 -5.64 -12.09 -14.06
CA LEU A 15 -5.75 -10.96 -14.99
C LEU A 15 -5.54 -11.39 -16.45
N HIS A 16 -4.93 -12.55 -16.69
CA HIS A 16 -4.66 -13.15 -18.01
C HIS A 16 -4.80 -14.68 -17.95
N HIS A 17 -5.58 -15.29 -18.85
CA HIS A 17 -5.30 -16.67 -19.24
C HIS A 17 -3.88 -16.66 -19.83
N VAL A 18 -2.97 -17.44 -19.24
CA VAL A 18 -1.51 -17.39 -19.47
C VAL A 18 -1.09 -17.78 -20.90
N ASP A 19 -2.05 -18.04 -21.77
CA ASP A 19 -1.82 -18.60 -23.10
C ASP A 19 -1.58 -17.52 -24.18
N SER A 20 -1.64 -16.22 -23.85
CA SER A 20 -1.66 -15.18 -24.89
C SER A 20 -0.78 -13.93 -24.74
N SER A 21 0.21 -13.83 -23.84
CA SER A 21 1.00 -12.58 -23.78
C SER A 21 2.36 -12.61 -23.08
N THR A 22 3.11 -13.71 -23.11
CA THR A 22 4.51 -13.70 -22.70
C THR A 22 5.42 -13.31 -23.87
N GLY A 23 5.57 -12.01 -24.12
CA GLY A 23 6.60 -11.56 -25.08
C GLY A 23 6.61 -10.09 -25.49
N SER A 24 5.47 -9.38 -25.44
CA SER A 24 5.39 -8.01 -26.01
C SER A 24 4.89 -6.92 -25.08
N PHE A 25 4.68 -7.22 -23.80
CA PHE A 25 4.16 -6.23 -22.86
C PHE A 25 5.15 -5.08 -22.61
N SER A 26 6.41 -5.38 -22.25
CA SER A 26 7.42 -4.36 -21.88
C SER A 26 8.00 -3.56 -23.05
N ILE A 27 7.73 -3.96 -24.29
CA ILE A 27 8.17 -3.29 -25.53
C ILE A 27 7.04 -2.49 -26.19
N ASN A 28 5.86 -2.44 -25.56
CA ASN A 28 4.77 -1.63 -26.08
C ASN A 28 5.14 -0.13 -26.01
N PRO A 29 4.97 0.64 -27.10
CA PRO A 29 5.28 2.08 -27.13
C PRO A 29 4.55 2.89 -26.04
N PHE A 30 3.49 2.35 -25.44
CA PHE A 30 2.88 2.86 -24.22
C PHE A 30 3.86 2.95 -23.03
N PHE A 31 4.69 1.93 -22.80
CA PHE A 31 5.67 1.90 -21.69
C PHE A 31 6.97 2.65 -22.00
N ASN A 32 7.18 3.05 -23.25
CA ASN A 32 8.33 3.83 -23.70
C ASN A 32 8.02 5.32 -23.86
N SER A 33 6.89 5.78 -23.28
CA SER A 33 6.40 7.14 -23.41
C SER A 33 6.74 7.99 -22.20
N THR A 34 7.22 9.22 -22.45
CA THR A 34 7.39 10.32 -21.50
C THR A 34 6.09 10.76 -20.80
N ILE A 35 4.94 10.21 -21.19
CA ILE A 35 3.65 10.40 -20.51
C ILE A 35 3.67 9.84 -19.07
N ILE A 36 4.45 8.79 -18.79
CA ILE A 36 4.52 8.17 -17.45
C ILE A 36 5.29 9.02 -16.44
N SER A 37 6.17 9.94 -16.89
CA SER A 37 6.88 10.85 -15.97
C SER A 37 6.07 12.08 -15.56
N PHE A 38 4.83 12.26 -16.04
CA PHE A 38 4.10 13.54 -15.90
C PHE A 38 2.62 13.48 -15.51
N LEU A 39 2.05 12.33 -15.13
CA LEU A 39 0.62 12.27 -14.84
C LEU A 39 0.34 11.91 -13.39
N PRO A 40 0.04 12.94 -12.57
CA PRO A 40 -1.28 12.93 -11.95
C PRO A 40 -1.92 14.29 -11.65
N SER A 41 -1.39 15.43 -12.13
CA SER A 41 -1.99 16.73 -11.77
C SER A 41 -3.04 17.25 -12.77
N SER A 42 -3.24 16.62 -13.93
CA SER A 42 -3.99 17.27 -15.03
C SER A 42 -4.87 16.37 -15.90
N LEU A 43 -4.96 15.06 -15.69
CA LEU A 43 -5.87 14.23 -16.49
C LEU A 43 -6.92 13.54 -15.62
N HIS A 44 -8.09 14.18 -15.55
CA HIS A 44 -9.35 13.44 -15.63
C HIS A 44 -9.30 12.62 -16.95
N ILE A 45 -8.75 11.40 -16.92
CA ILE A 45 -8.85 10.49 -18.07
C ILE A 45 -10.28 9.94 -18.08
N SER A 46 -11.22 10.75 -18.54
CA SER A 46 -12.56 10.31 -18.89
C SER A 46 -12.47 9.39 -20.11
N GLY A 47 -12.99 8.16 -19.98
CA GLY A 47 -13.12 7.21 -21.10
C GLY A 47 -12.28 5.93 -21.00
N LEU A 48 -11.37 5.79 -20.02
CA LEU A 48 -10.77 4.48 -19.73
C LEU A 48 -11.75 3.67 -18.88
N SER A 49 -12.21 2.54 -19.42
CA SER A 49 -12.91 1.56 -18.58
C SER A 49 -11.97 1.07 -17.48
N THR A 50 -12.51 0.76 -16.30
CA THR A 50 -11.76 0.13 -15.19
C THR A 50 -11.08 -1.18 -15.59
N ASN A 51 -11.48 -1.77 -16.71
CA ASN A 51 -10.92 -2.99 -17.30
C ASN A 51 -9.92 -2.75 -18.44
N SER A 52 -9.52 -1.50 -18.69
CA SER A 52 -8.54 -1.19 -19.75
C SER A 52 -7.16 -1.77 -19.46
N ILE A 53 -6.36 -1.96 -20.52
CA ILE A 53 -4.96 -2.42 -20.43
C ILE A 53 -4.12 -1.51 -19.53
N PHE A 54 -4.45 -0.21 -19.48
CA PHE A 54 -3.80 0.77 -18.61
C PHE A 54 -3.91 0.38 -17.13
N TRP A 55 -5.13 0.19 -16.62
CA TRP A 55 -5.34 -0.12 -15.20
C TRP A 55 -4.81 -1.49 -14.82
N ARG A 56 -4.90 -2.47 -15.73
CA ARG A 56 -4.29 -3.80 -15.53
C ARG A 56 -2.78 -3.72 -15.43
N ALA A 57 -2.14 -2.96 -16.32
CA ALA A 57 -0.71 -2.73 -16.27
C ALA A 57 -0.30 -2.04 -14.97
N GLN A 58 -0.98 -0.97 -14.59
CA GLN A 58 -0.72 -0.25 -13.35
C GLN A 58 -0.84 -1.17 -12.12
N ALA A 59 -1.85 -2.04 -12.08
CA ALA A 59 -2.00 -3.03 -11.01
C ALA A 59 -0.81 -4.01 -10.97
N ILE A 60 -0.43 -4.60 -12.11
CA ILE A 60 0.72 -5.53 -12.21
C ILE A 60 2.02 -4.87 -11.74
N TYR A 61 2.28 -3.63 -12.17
CA TYR A 61 3.47 -2.89 -11.76
C TYR A 61 3.45 -2.56 -10.26
N GLY A 62 2.29 -2.16 -9.73
CA GLY A 62 2.11 -1.93 -8.29
C GLY A 62 2.39 -3.18 -7.48
N ASP A 63 1.89 -4.34 -7.92
CA ASP A 63 2.09 -5.59 -7.22
C ASP A 63 3.54 -6.06 -7.29
N PHE A 64 4.18 -5.95 -8.46
CA PHE A 64 5.56 -6.38 -8.66
C PHE A 64 6.58 -5.53 -7.92
N ILE A 65 6.41 -4.19 -7.93
CA ILE A 65 7.40 -3.26 -7.38
C ILE A 65 7.14 -2.94 -5.90
N ILE A 66 5.87 -2.90 -5.49
CA ILE A 66 5.48 -2.37 -4.16
C ILE A 66 4.87 -3.47 -3.29
N ASN A 67 3.71 -4.04 -3.68
CA ASN A 67 2.91 -4.87 -2.77
C ASN A 67 3.61 -6.21 -2.42
N CYS A 68 4.02 -6.99 -3.44
CA CYS A 68 4.65 -8.29 -3.21
C CYS A 68 5.97 -8.17 -2.42
N PRO A 69 6.89 -7.24 -2.75
CA PRO A 69 8.11 -7.05 -1.96
C PRO A 69 7.81 -6.58 -0.52
N ALA A 70 6.83 -5.69 -0.32
CA ALA A 70 6.44 -5.23 1.01
C ALA A 70 5.92 -6.38 1.88
N TYR A 71 5.00 -7.20 1.35
CA TYR A 71 4.49 -8.42 1.99
C TYR A 71 5.64 -9.36 2.41
N GLN A 72 6.55 -9.65 1.48
CA GLN A 72 7.67 -10.57 1.74
C GLN A 72 8.59 -10.04 2.84
N LEU A 73 8.92 -8.75 2.80
CA LEU A 73 9.79 -8.11 3.77
C LEU A 73 9.14 -8.05 5.16
N ALA A 74 7.86 -7.65 5.21
CA ALA A 74 7.09 -7.56 6.44
C ALA A 74 6.94 -8.94 7.09
N THR A 75 6.69 -9.98 6.29
CA THR A 75 6.63 -11.37 6.75
C THR A 75 7.98 -11.83 7.30
N ALA A 76 9.07 -11.61 6.56
CA ALA A 76 10.41 -12.04 6.97
C ALA A 76 10.86 -11.40 8.29
N PHE A 77 10.61 -10.10 8.47
CA PHE A 77 10.93 -9.44 9.74
C PHE A 77 10.02 -9.87 10.88
N SER A 78 8.74 -10.14 10.61
CA SER A 78 7.82 -10.67 11.61
C SER A 78 8.24 -12.08 12.06
N ASP A 79 8.63 -12.95 11.13
CA ASP A 79 9.16 -14.29 11.40
C ASP A 79 10.46 -14.24 12.22
N ALA A 80 11.26 -13.19 12.05
CA ALA A 80 12.45 -12.93 12.85
C ALA A 80 12.15 -12.39 14.26
N GLY A 81 10.87 -12.27 14.64
CA GLY A 81 10.42 -11.80 15.95
C GLY A 81 10.41 -10.29 16.12
N LEU A 82 10.59 -9.52 15.04
CA LEU A 82 10.50 -8.06 15.09
C LEU A 82 9.05 -7.59 15.07
N SER A 83 8.77 -6.47 15.74
CA SER A 83 7.46 -5.83 15.65
C SER A 83 7.37 -5.06 14.32
N VAL A 84 6.56 -5.58 13.41
CA VAL A 84 6.31 -4.99 12.08
C VAL A 84 4.91 -4.39 12.08
N TYR A 85 4.74 -3.24 11.42
CA TYR A 85 3.46 -2.56 11.25
C TYR A 85 3.34 -2.19 9.77
N MET A 86 2.27 -2.65 9.11
CA MET A 86 2.09 -2.45 7.67
C MET A 86 0.84 -1.63 7.40
N MET A 87 0.89 -0.76 6.38
CA MET A 87 -0.20 0.12 6.00
C MET A 87 -0.42 0.12 4.49
N ILE A 88 -1.69 0.16 4.11
CA ILE A 88 -2.15 0.43 2.75
C ILE A 88 -2.73 1.85 2.71
N PHE A 89 -2.15 2.72 1.89
CA PHE A 89 -2.57 4.12 1.77
C PHE A 89 -3.35 4.36 0.48
N ARG A 90 -4.68 4.45 0.60
CA ARG A 90 -5.69 4.67 -0.46
C ARG A 90 -6.44 5.99 -0.24
N ALA A 91 -5.73 7.04 0.18
CA ALA A 91 -6.26 8.39 0.27
C ALA A 91 -5.66 9.31 -0.82
N SER A 92 -6.31 10.45 -1.05
CA SER A 92 -5.91 11.43 -2.07
C SER A 92 -5.86 10.81 -3.48
N THR A 93 -4.84 11.15 -4.28
CA THR A 93 -4.64 10.71 -5.66
C THR A 93 -4.26 9.25 -5.80
N GLN A 94 -3.89 8.56 -4.70
CA GLN A 94 -3.53 7.14 -4.64
C GLN A 94 -2.34 6.74 -5.53
N ILE A 95 -1.59 7.73 -6.03
CA ILE A 95 -0.32 7.52 -6.73
C ILE A 95 0.79 7.22 -5.74
N HIS A 96 1.90 6.68 -6.25
CA HIS A 96 3.14 6.61 -5.50
C HIS A 96 3.54 8.01 -4.99
N GLY A 97 3.73 8.14 -3.67
CA GLY A 97 4.06 9.40 -3.00
C GLY A 97 2.86 10.22 -2.50
N ALA A 98 1.62 9.80 -2.72
CA ALA A 98 0.42 10.54 -2.27
C ALA A 98 0.36 10.77 -0.74
N SER A 99 1.01 9.93 0.05
CA SER A 99 1.09 10.06 1.51
C SER A 99 1.98 11.22 1.97
N ALA A 100 2.86 11.75 1.12
CA ALA A 100 3.87 12.74 1.49
C ALA A 100 3.25 14.03 2.06
N THR A 101 2.14 14.50 1.49
CA THR A 101 1.44 15.70 1.98
C THR A 101 0.89 15.51 3.39
N PHE A 102 0.45 14.30 3.75
CA PHE A 102 -0.10 14.01 5.06
C PHE A 102 0.99 13.84 6.13
N LEU A 103 2.20 13.43 5.73
CA LEU A 103 3.31 13.20 6.65
C LEU A 103 4.22 14.43 6.84
N ASN A 104 4.38 15.26 5.81
CA ASN A 104 5.44 16.28 5.78
C ASN A 104 4.94 17.73 5.82
N SER A 105 3.64 17.97 5.59
CA SER A 105 3.06 19.31 5.64
C SER A 105 2.38 19.55 6.99
N PRO A 106 2.35 20.79 7.52
CA PRO A 106 1.59 21.09 8.72
C PRO A 106 0.13 20.67 8.53
N ALA A 107 -0.42 19.86 9.45
CA ALA A 107 -1.76 19.30 9.29
C ALA A 107 -2.84 20.32 8.89
N PRO A 108 -2.91 21.54 9.51
CA PRO A 108 -3.90 22.56 9.13
C PRO A 108 -3.81 23.07 7.68
N GLN A 109 -2.71 22.79 6.98
CA GLN A 109 -2.46 23.22 5.60
C GLN A 109 -2.71 22.10 4.58
N THR A 110 -3.13 20.92 5.03
CA THR A 110 -3.42 19.78 4.15
C THR A 110 -4.91 19.76 3.76
N GLN A 111 -5.22 19.02 2.70
CA GLN A 111 -6.61 18.83 2.23
C GLN A 111 -7.51 18.10 3.24
N ASP A 112 -6.91 17.35 4.17
CA ASP A 112 -7.60 16.71 5.29
C ASP A 112 -6.70 16.82 6.55
N PRO A 113 -6.88 17.90 7.32
CA PRO A 113 -6.05 18.15 8.50
C PRO A 113 -6.15 17.08 9.57
N GLU A 114 -7.32 16.44 9.72
CA GLU A 114 -7.50 15.41 10.73
C GLU A 114 -6.74 14.14 10.34
N LEU A 115 -6.82 13.73 9.08
CA LEU A 115 -6.04 12.60 8.57
C LEU A 115 -4.54 12.90 8.65
N ALA A 116 -4.09 14.09 8.25
CA ALA A 116 -2.68 14.48 8.35
C ALA A 116 -2.17 14.41 9.80
N ALA A 117 -2.95 14.91 10.75
CA ALA A 117 -2.64 14.82 12.17
C ALA A 117 -2.52 13.35 12.63
N LYS A 118 -3.46 12.47 12.24
CA LYS A 118 -3.39 11.02 12.55
C LYS A 118 -2.11 10.39 11.99
N MET A 119 -1.79 10.66 10.73
CA MET A 119 -0.61 10.12 10.04
C MET A 119 0.70 10.58 10.69
N GLN A 120 0.80 11.86 11.02
CA GLN A 120 1.95 12.43 11.72
C GLN A 120 2.10 11.85 13.12
N ASP A 121 1.00 11.72 13.87
CA ASP A 121 1.04 11.14 15.21
C ASP A 121 1.52 9.68 15.17
N TYR A 122 1.02 8.83 14.26
CA TYR A 122 1.55 7.46 14.11
C TYR A 122 3.05 7.44 13.82
N TRP A 123 3.50 8.29 12.89
CA TRP A 123 4.91 8.34 12.48
C TRP A 123 5.81 8.82 13.63
N ILE A 124 5.42 9.90 14.32
CA ILE A 124 6.14 10.43 15.48
C ILE A 124 6.19 9.41 16.61
N SER A 125 5.07 8.76 16.92
CA SER A 125 5.00 7.69 17.91
C SER A 125 5.97 6.55 17.61
N PHE A 126 5.99 6.09 16.37
CA PHE A 126 6.89 5.02 15.94
C PHE A 126 8.37 5.44 16.08
N VAL A 127 8.74 6.65 15.63
CA VAL A 127 10.11 7.15 15.77
C VAL A 127 10.52 7.28 17.24
N LYS A 128 9.62 7.71 18.13
CA LYS A 128 9.93 7.90 19.55
C LYS A 128 10.00 6.60 20.35
N THR A 129 9.18 5.61 19.99
CA THR A 129 8.91 4.46 20.87
C THR A 129 9.03 3.09 20.21
N MET A 130 9.30 3.03 18.90
CA MET A 130 9.26 1.80 18.09
C MET A 130 7.87 1.14 18.04
N ASP A 131 6.81 1.88 18.41
CA ASP A 131 5.42 1.45 18.38
C ASP A 131 4.55 2.61 17.87
N PRO A 132 3.82 2.47 16.73
CA PRO A 132 2.96 3.54 16.23
C PRO A 132 1.80 3.86 17.20
N ASN A 133 1.47 2.96 18.13
CA ASN A 133 0.46 3.17 19.17
C ASN A 133 1.06 3.75 20.47
N GLY A 134 2.38 3.84 20.56
CA GLY A 134 3.08 4.41 21.72
C GLY A 134 2.84 5.91 21.85
N GLY A 135 2.83 6.43 23.08
CA GLY A 135 2.53 7.85 23.35
C GLY A 135 1.03 8.16 23.18
N LYS A 136 0.39 8.73 24.20
CA LYS A 136 -1.04 9.00 24.22
C LYS A 136 -1.34 10.31 23.47
N ASN A 137 -1.61 10.26 22.17
CA ASN A 137 -2.06 11.44 21.39
C ASN A 137 -1.16 12.68 21.59
N ASP A 138 0.14 12.47 21.87
CA ASP A 138 1.00 13.46 22.54
C ASP A 138 1.28 14.73 21.71
N SER A 139 0.84 14.81 20.45
CA SER A 139 1.18 15.92 19.54
C SER A 139 -0.03 16.64 18.95
N SER A 140 -1.12 15.94 18.60
CA SER A 140 -2.29 16.56 17.95
C SER A 140 -3.63 16.41 18.69
N GLY A 141 -3.73 15.50 19.67
CA GLY A 141 -4.99 15.21 20.37
C GLY A 141 -6.00 14.39 19.56
N VAL A 142 -5.70 14.01 18.31
CA VAL A 142 -6.61 13.20 17.48
C VAL A 142 -6.69 11.76 17.95
N GLN A 143 -7.88 11.17 17.86
CA GLN A 143 -8.06 9.76 18.15
C GLN A 143 -7.50 8.92 16.99
N ARG A 144 -6.65 7.95 17.33
CA ARG A 144 -6.07 6.99 16.38
C ARG A 144 -6.72 5.63 16.51
N GLN A 145 -6.93 4.98 15.38
CA GLN A 145 -7.22 3.56 15.32
C GLN A 145 -6.00 2.78 15.88
N MET A 146 -6.23 1.63 16.50
CA MET A 146 -5.09 0.79 16.89
C MET A 146 -4.46 0.21 15.62
N TRP A 147 -3.16 0.45 15.42
CA TRP A 147 -2.38 -0.13 14.33
C TRP A 147 -1.80 -1.47 14.78
N PRO A 148 -2.37 -2.61 14.33
CA PRO A 148 -1.93 -3.92 14.77
C PRO A 148 -0.52 -4.21 14.29
N LYS A 149 0.19 -5.04 15.05
CA LYS A 149 1.37 -5.71 14.52
C LYS A 149 0.93 -6.56 13.33
N TYR A 150 1.76 -6.55 12.29
CA TYR A 150 1.46 -7.16 11.02
C TYR A 150 1.14 -8.64 11.17
N LEU A 151 1.93 -9.37 11.97
CA LEU A 151 1.66 -10.76 12.33
C LEU A 151 1.53 -10.88 13.86
N VAL A 152 0.40 -11.39 14.34
CA VAL A 152 0.16 -11.67 15.77
C VAL A 152 -0.01 -13.18 15.97
N ASN A 153 0.98 -13.81 16.61
CA ASN A 153 1.00 -15.21 17.07
C ASN A 153 0.46 -16.27 16.09
N GLY A 154 1.37 -16.84 15.29
CA GLY A 154 1.09 -18.00 14.44
C GLY A 154 0.53 -17.62 13.06
N ARG A 155 0.75 -18.48 12.07
CA ARG A 155 0.41 -18.21 10.66
C ARG A 155 -0.97 -18.78 10.28
N ASN A 156 -2.03 -18.03 10.52
CA ASN A 156 -3.33 -18.22 9.90
C ASN A 156 -3.63 -17.04 8.94
N GLU A 157 -4.55 -17.19 7.99
CA GLU A 157 -4.90 -16.14 7.02
C GLU A 157 -5.42 -14.86 7.70
N THR A 158 -6.11 -15.00 8.83
CA THR A 158 -6.53 -13.87 9.68
C THR A 158 -5.41 -13.28 10.54
N SER A 159 -4.21 -13.87 10.53
CA SER A 159 -3.10 -13.44 11.38
C SER A 159 -2.36 -12.23 10.81
N PHE A 160 -2.57 -11.91 9.54
CA PHE A 160 -1.96 -10.76 8.88
C PHE A 160 -2.93 -9.58 8.84
N SER A 161 -2.53 -8.46 9.46
CA SER A 161 -3.38 -7.28 9.55
C SER A 161 -2.62 -6.02 9.17
N VAL A 162 -3.28 -5.18 8.38
CA VAL A 162 -2.77 -3.87 7.92
C VAL A 162 -3.66 -2.75 8.43
N LEU A 163 -3.05 -1.58 8.62
CA LEU A 163 -3.81 -0.34 8.72
C LEU A 163 -4.16 0.12 7.30
N GLU A 164 -5.44 0.23 6.99
CA GLU A 164 -5.90 0.82 5.74
C GLU A 164 -6.31 2.27 5.98
N VAL A 165 -5.79 3.16 5.13
CA VAL A 165 -6.27 4.54 5.00
C VAL A 165 -7.06 4.63 3.70
N TYR A 166 -8.37 4.86 3.76
CA TYR A 166 -9.23 4.95 2.57
C TYR A 166 -10.05 6.24 2.63
N GLY A 167 -9.78 7.17 1.72
CA GLY A 167 -10.32 8.53 1.85
C GLY A 167 -9.85 9.18 3.16
N SER A 168 -10.79 9.57 4.02
CA SER A 168 -10.51 10.11 5.37
C SER A 168 -10.55 9.04 6.47
N ASP A 169 -10.98 7.83 6.12
CA ASP A 169 -11.18 6.75 7.09
C ASP A 169 -9.89 5.97 7.32
N VAL A 170 -9.66 5.61 8.59
CA VAL A 170 -8.54 4.76 9.01
C VAL A 170 -9.11 3.53 9.70
N SER A 171 -8.85 2.35 9.16
CA SER A 171 -9.40 1.10 9.65
C SER A 171 -8.38 -0.04 9.61
N VAL A 172 -8.69 -1.17 10.25
CA VAL A 172 -7.87 -2.38 10.18
C VAL A 172 -8.50 -3.36 9.21
N LYS A 173 -7.68 -3.94 8.33
CA LYS A 173 -8.09 -4.96 7.36
C LYS A 173 -7.14 -6.16 7.40
N ALA A 174 -7.66 -7.31 6.96
CA ALA A 174 -6.79 -8.41 6.57
C ALA A 174 -5.95 -7.99 5.36
N ASP A 175 -4.73 -8.49 5.28
CA ASP A 175 -3.86 -8.22 4.14
C ASP A 175 -4.20 -9.12 2.96
N GLU A 176 -4.73 -8.51 1.90
CA GLU A 176 -5.17 -9.17 0.66
C GLU A 176 -4.01 -9.84 -0.10
N ASP A 177 -2.75 -9.46 0.18
CA ASP A 177 -1.56 -10.05 -0.44
C ASP A 177 -1.13 -11.37 0.23
N THR A 178 -1.79 -11.79 1.31
CA THR A 178 -1.45 -13.01 2.07
C THR A 178 -2.13 -14.28 1.57
N ASP A 179 -3.19 -14.16 0.77
CA ASP A 179 -4.01 -15.28 0.26
C ASP A 179 -3.31 -16.08 -0.86
N GLY A 180 -1.98 -16.16 -0.81
CA GLY A 180 -1.16 -16.90 -1.77
C GLY A 180 -1.01 -18.39 -1.49
N ARG A 181 -1.49 -18.94 -0.36
CA ARG A 181 -1.20 -20.33 0.02
C ARG A 181 -1.92 -21.39 -0.78
#